data_AF-A0A6P0YC73-F1
#
_entry.id   AF-A0A6P0YC73-F1
#
_cell.length_a   1.000
_cell.length_b   1.000
_cell.length_c   1.000
_cell.angle_alpha   90.00
_cell.angle_beta   90.00
_cell.angle_gamma   90.00
#
_symmetry.space_group_name_H-M   'P 1'
#
loop_
_entity.id
_entity.type
_entity.pdbx_description
1 polymer ?
#
loop_
_entity_poly.entity_id
_entity_poly.type
_entity_poly.pdbx_seq_one_letter_code
_entity_poly.pdbx_strand_id
1 'polypeptide(L)' 'MNYPVPTSDQEVIALRQQPVSDELVALAIAGIVNVAHSQGKSIEELKEEILADDRLLNMAQRQLLSQILNEAWEYLL' A
#
# COMPACT_ATOMS: atom_id res chain seq x y z
N MET A 1 -12.79 -15.52 0.98
CA MET A 1 -11.45 -15.27 0.39
C MET A 1 -11.62 -14.87 -1.06
N ASN A 2 -12.20 -13.69 -1.32
CA ASN A 2 -12.43 -13.19 -2.68
C ASN A 2 -12.56 -11.66 -2.63
N TYR A 3 -11.56 -11.00 -2.04
CA TYR A 3 -11.47 -9.56 -2.09
C TYR A 3 -10.52 -9.22 -3.25
N PRO A 4 -11.04 -8.66 -4.36
CA PRO A 4 -10.19 -8.22 -5.45
C PRO A 4 -9.24 -7.13 -4.94
N VAL A 5 -8.00 -7.13 -5.46
CA VAL A 5 -7.05 -6.04 -5.20
C VAL A 5 -7.69 -4.74 -5.68
N PRO A 6 -7.73 -3.68 -4.85
CA PRO A 6 -8.26 -2.40 -5.27
C PRO A 6 -7.56 -1.87 -6.52
N THR A 7 -8.34 -1.32 -7.44
CA THR A 7 -7.86 -0.76 -8.71
C THR A 7 -8.02 0.76 -8.78
N SER A 8 -8.62 1.36 -7.76
CA SER A 8 -8.83 2.81 -7.67
C SER A 8 -8.64 3.33 -6.24
N ASP A 9 -8.31 4.61 -6.12
CA ASP A 9 -8.20 5.30 -4.83
C ASP A 9 -9.50 5.19 -4.01
N GLN A 10 -10.66 5.20 -4.68
CA GLN A 10 -11.97 5.08 -4.03
C GLN A 10 -12.14 3.71 -3.36
N GLU A 11 -11.69 2.64 -4.01
CA GLU A 11 -11.72 1.28 -3.45
C GLU A 11 -10.75 1.15 -2.27
N VAL A 12 -9.57 1.76 -2.34
CA VAL A 12 -8.61 1.80 -1.22
C VAL A 12 -9.22 2.54 -0.02
N ILE A 13 -9.87 3.69 -0.24
CA ILE A 13 -10.51 4.48 0.83
C ILE A 13 -11.66 3.70 1.46
N ALA A 14 -12.42 2.92 0.67
CA ALA A 14 -13.53 2.12 1.18
C ALA A 14 -13.09 1.06 2.21
N LEU A 15 -11.83 0.59 2.16
CA LEU A 15 -11.29 -0.34 3.14
C LEU A 15 -11.26 0.25 4.56
N ARG A 16 -11.19 1.57 4.72
CA ARG A 16 -11.19 2.23 6.04
C ARG A 16 -12.48 2.00 6.85
N GLN A 17 -13.57 1.64 6.18
CA GLN A 17 -14.85 1.36 6.82
C GLN A 17 -14.95 -0.09 7.34
N GLN A 18 -13.95 -0.92 7.06
CA GLN A 18 -13.92 -2.32 7.48
C GLN A 18 -13.11 -2.48 8.78
N PRO A 19 -13.45 -3.47 9.62
CA PRO A 19 -12.64 -3.80 10.78
C PRO A 19 -11.22 -4.19 10.35
N VAL A 20 -10.22 -3.65 11.05
CA VAL A 20 -8.81 -3.87 10.73
C VAL A 20 -8.44 -5.33 10.93
N SER A 21 -7.88 -5.95 9.89
CA SER A 21 -7.30 -7.29 9.91
C SER A 21 -6.02 -7.30 9.07
N ASP A 22 -5.14 -8.29 9.28
CA ASP A 22 -3.91 -8.43 8.51
C ASP A 22 -4.19 -8.56 7.00
N GLU A 23 -5.29 -9.24 6.64
CA GLU A 23 -5.76 -9.36 5.25
C GLU A 23 -6.21 -8.00 4.68
N LEU A 24 -6.92 -7.18 5.46
CA LEU A 24 -7.32 -5.84 5.05
C LEU A 24 -6.10 -4.94 4.81
N VAL A 25 -5.08 -5.06 5.68
CA VAL A 25 -3.82 -4.31 5.53
C VAL A 25 -3.10 -4.74 4.26
N ALA A 26 -3.01 -6.05 3.98
CA ALA A 26 -2.42 -6.56 2.75
C ALA A 26 -3.16 -6.07 1.50
N LEU A 27 -4.50 -6.09 1.51
CA LEU A 27 -5.33 -5.58 0.41
C LEU A 27 -5.16 -4.07 0.19
N ALA A 28 -5.06 -3.29 1.27
CA ALA A 28 -4.82 -1.86 1.17
C ALA A 28 -3.46 -1.56 0.54
N ILE A 29 -2.41 -2.27 0.95
CA ILE A 29 -1.07 -2.13 0.39
C ILE A 29 -1.06 -2.52 -1.09
N ALA A 30 -1.63 -3.67 -1.42
CA ALA A 30 -1.73 -4.13 -2.81
C ALA A 30 -2.52 -3.15 -3.69
N GLY A 31 -3.59 -2.57 -3.16
CA GLY A 31 -4.39 -1.55 -3.84
C GLY A 31 -3.61 -0.26 -4.10
N ILE A 32 -2.89 0.23 -3.09
CA ILE A 32 -2.04 1.43 -3.22
C ILE A 32 -0.95 1.23 -4.28
N VAL A 33 -0.30 0.07 -4.27
CA VAL A 33 0.72 -0.31 -5.26
C VAL A 33 0.14 -0.37 -6.66
N ASN A 34 -0.99 -1.06 -6.84
CA ASN A 34 -1.66 -1.22 -8.13
C ASN A 34 -2.12 0.13 -8.70
N VAL A 35 -2.70 1.00 -7.86
CA VAL A 35 -3.12 2.34 -8.27
C VAL A 35 -1.91 3.20 -8.67
N ALA A 36 -0.86 3.22 -7.86
CA ALA A 36 0.36 3.98 -8.16
C ALA A 36 1.01 3.51 -9.47
N HIS A 37 1.09 2.20 -9.70
CA HIS A 37 1.57 1.65 -10.96
C HIS A 37 0.69 2.06 -12.14
N SER A 38 -0.64 1.99 -12.00
CA SER A 38 -1.58 2.41 -13.07
C SER A 38 -1.45 3.90 -13.42
N GLN A 39 -0.97 4.72 -12.49
CA GLN A 39 -0.71 6.15 -12.68
C GLN A 39 0.69 6.42 -13.28
N GLY A 40 1.48 5.38 -13.54
CA GLY A 40 2.84 5.48 -14.08
C GLY A 40 3.89 5.91 -13.04
N LYS A 41 3.57 5.85 -11.74
CA LYS A 41 4.54 6.14 -10.68
C LYS A 41 5.54 4.99 -10.52
N SER A 42 6.76 5.35 -10.18
CA SER A 42 7.77 4.40 -9.72
C SER A 42 7.54 4.00 -8.25
N ILE A 43 8.12 2.88 -7.86
CA ILE A 43 8.11 2.43 -6.47
C ILE A 43 8.87 3.40 -5.55
N GLU A 44 9.91 4.06 -6.06
CA GLU A 44 10.65 5.10 -5.35
C GLU A 44 9.75 6.29 -5.00
N GLU A 45 9.00 6.82 -5.97
CA GLU A 45 8.04 7.91 -5.75
C GLU A 45 6.95 7.50 -4.75
N LEU A 46 6.46 6.26 -4.84
CA LEU A 46 5.46 5.75 -3.89
C LEU A 46 6.01 5.66 -2.47
N LYS A 47 7.24 5.18 -2.29
CA LYS A 47 7.89 5.13 -0.98
C LYS A 47 8.13 6.52 -0.41
N GLU A 48 8.54 7.48 -1.23
CA GLU A 48 8.68 8.86 -0.77
C GLU A 48 7.36 9.42 -0.26
N GLU A 49 6.26 9.23 -0.99
CA GLU A 49 4.92 9.67 -0.57
C GLU A 49 4.47 9.02 0.75
N ILE A 50 4.67 7.71 0.91
CA ILE A 50 4.22 6.96 2.09
C ILE A 50 5.13 7.22 3.30
N LEU A 51 6.44 7.28 3.10
CA LEU A 51 7.43 7.43 4.18
C LEU A 51 7.68 8.90 4.57
N ALA A 52 7.19 9.87 3.79
CA ALA A 52 7.24 11.28 4.11
C ALA A 52 6.37 11.67 5.31
N ASP A 53 5.39 10.84 5.71
CA ASP A 53 4.57 11.10 6.90
C ASP A 53 5.36 10.80 8.20
N ASP A 54 6.20 11.77 8.54
CA ASP A 54 7.29 11.66 9.51
C ASP A 54 6.79 11.41 10.96
N ARG A 55 5.49 11.59 11.21
CA ARG A 55 4.89 11.60 12.55
C ARG A 55 4.25 10.27 12.96
N LEU A 56 4.02 9.35 12.02
CA LEU A 56 3.26 8.13 12.28
C LEU A 56 4.16 6.90 12.47
N LEU A 57 5.33 6.88 11.84
CA LEU A 57 6.19 5.70 11.78
C LEU A 57 7.59 6.00 12.33
N ASN A 58 8.05 5.17 13.26
CA ASN A 58 9.45 5.14 13.66
C ASN A 58 10.34 4.52 12.57
N MET A 59 11.65 4.66 12.70
CA MET A 59 12.61 4.20 11.68
C MET A 59 12.47 2.70 11.35
N ALA A 60 12.28 1.84 12.35
CA ALA A 60 12.10 0.41 12.13
C ALA A 60 10.80 0.09 11.38
N GLN A 61 9.72 0.81 11.69
CA GLN A 61 8.43 0.68 10.99
C GLN A 61 8.53 1.16 9.53
N ARG A 62 9.33 2.20 9.25
CA ARG A 62 9.58 2.67 7.88
C ARG A 62 10.34 1.64 7.06
N GLN A 63 11.36 1.01 7.65
CA GLN A 63 12.11 -0.05 6.98
C GLN A 63 11.21 -1.25 6.67
N LEU A 64 10.39 -1.66 7.64
CA LEU A 64 9.45 -2.76 7.45
C LEU A 64 8.40 -2.43 6.37
N LEU A 65 7.83 -1.22 6.40
CA LEU A 65 6.85 -0.80 5.40
C LEU A 65 7.45 -0.69 3.99
N SER A 66 8.68 -0.17 3.89
CA SER A 66 9.42 -0.13 2.61
C SER A 66 9.67 -1.53 2.04
N GLN A 67 10.00 -2.50 2.90
CA GLN A 67 10.16 -3.89 2.48
C GLN A 67 8.83 -4.50 2.01
N ILE A 68 7.73 -4.29 2.74
CA ILE A 68 6.42 -4.82 2.35
C ILE A 68 5.95 -4.20 1.02
N LEU A 69 6.22 -2.90 0.80
CA LEU A 69 5.92 -2.23 -0.47
C LEU A 69 6.73 -2.81 -1.63
N ASN A 70 8.02 -3.13 -1.42
CA ASN A 70 8.83 -3.84 -2.41
C ASN A 70 8.24 -5.20 -2.79
N GLU A 71 7.96 -6.02 -1.78
CA GLU A 71 7.43 -7.36 -2.00
C GLU A 71 6.07 -7.33 -2.70
N ALA A 72 5.19 -6.38 -2.33
CA ALA A 72 3.91 -6.19 -3.00
C ALA A 72 4.07 -5.73 -4.46
N TRP A 73 5.03 -4.84 -4.74
CA TRP A 73 5.31 -4.35 -6.09
C TRP A 73 5.83 -5.46 -7.01
N GLU A 74 6.76 -6.29 -6.53
CA GLU A 74 7.27 -7.44 -7.27
C GLU A 74 6.22 -8.55 -7.46
N TYR A 75 5.26 -8.67 -6.54
CA TYR A 75 4.21 -9.70 -6.65
C TYR A 75 3.09 -9.32 -7.62
N LEU A 76 2.81 -8.02 -7.77
CA LEU A 76 1.70 -7.50 -8.57
C LEU A 76 2.09 -7.18 -10.02
N LEU A 77 3.39 -7.19 -10.36
CA LEU A 77 3.95 -6.85 -11.67
C LEU A 77 4.86 -7.94 -12.21
#